data_AF-A0A1Z5JG44-F1
#
_entry.id   AF-A0A1Z5JG44-F1
#
_cell.length_a   1.000
_cell.length_b   1.000
_cell.length_c   1.000
_cell.angle_alpha   90.00
_cell.angle_beta   90.00
_cell.angle_gamma   90.00
#
_symmetry.space_group_name_H-M   'P 1'
#
loop_
_entity.id
_entity.type
_entity.pdbx_description
1 polymer ?
#
loop_
_entity_poly.entity_id
_entity_poly.type
_entity_poly.pdbx_seq_one_letter_code
_entity_poly.pdbx_strand_id
1 'polypeptide(L)'
;MKVMWIRRQRVLRRLLKKMRDAKKIDKHIYHSLYMLAKGNQFKNKSVLIETIHDMKSAKTQEKTLEEQAVAKKARAKARLERKAAREAKKLADAEAAAQSEQ
;
A
#
# COMPACT_ATOMS: atom_id res chain seq x y z
N MET A 1 39.68 12.36 -8.18
CA MET A 1 38.54 12.28 -7.25
C MET A 1 37.18 12.75 -7.83
N LYS A 2 37.07 13.88 -8.54
CA LYS A 2 35.77 14.42 -9.03
C LYS A 2 35.06 13.55 -10.09
N VAL A 3 35.82 12.95 -11.02
CA VAL A 3 35.27 12.17 -12.14
C VAL A 3 34.55 10.89 -11.69
N MET A 4 35.12 10.16 -10.73
CA MET A 4 34.53 8.91 -10.22
C MET A 4 33.16 9.15 -9.58
N TRP A 5 33.04 10.22 -8.80
CA TRP A 5 31.78 10.63 -8.18
C TRP A 5 30.72 11.00 -9.22
N ILE A 6 31.07 11.80 -10.24
CA ILE A 6 30.16 12.16 -11.33
C ILE A 6 29.66 10.91 -12.07
N ARG A 7 30.58 9.99 -12.41
CA ARG A 7 30.24 8.73 -13.08
C ARG A 7 29.27 7.89 -12.24
N ARG A 8 29.55 7.71 -10.94
CA ARG A 8 28.69 6.98 -10.00
C ARG A 8 27.30 7.61 -9.91
N GLN A 9 27.20 8.92 -9.68
CA GLN A 9 25.92 9.63 -9.62
C GLN A 9 25.10 9.44 -10.91
N ARG A 10 25.74 9.57 -12.09
CA ARG A 10 25.07 9.38 -13.39
C ARG A 10 24.56 7.96 -13.60
N VAL A 11 25.30 6.95 -13.13
CA VAL A 11 24.87 5.54 -13.22
C VAL A 11 23.65 5.29 -12.33
N LEU A 12 23.68 5.72 -11.06
CA LEU A 12 22.57 5.53 -10.12
C LEU A 12 21.29 6.23 -10.61
N ARG A 13 21.40 7.48 -11.08
CA ARG A 13 20.24 8.25 -11.57
C ARG A 13 19.65 7.67 -12.85
N ARG A 14 20.48 7.19 -13.80
CA ARG A 14 19.98 6.50 -15.00
C ARG A 14 19.26 5.21 -14.65
N LEU A 15 19.77 4.44 -13.69
CA LEU A 15 19.11 3.22 -13.23
C LEU A 15 17.73 3.52 -12.65
N LEU A 16 17.63 4.49 -11.74
CA LEU A 16 16.36 4.92 -11.17
C LEU A 16 15.37 5.39 -12.24
N LYS A 17 15.81 6.20 -13.21
CA LYS A 17 14.96 6.63 -14.33
C LYS A 17 14.44 5.43 -15.12
N LYS A 18 15.33 4.51 -15.52
CA LYS A 18 14.95 3.30 -16.28
C LYS A 18 13.95 2.44 -15.50
N MET A 19 14.14 2.25 -14.20
CA MET A 19 13.22 1.46 -13.37
C MET A 19 11.86 2.12 -13.19
N ARG A 20 11.81 3.46 -13.09
CA ARG A 20 10.57 4.23 -13.03
C ARG A 20 9.81 4.15 -14.35
N ASP A 21 10.49 4.34 -15.47
CA ASP A 21 9.88 4.27 -16.80
C ASP A 21 9.36 2.85 -17.10
N ALA A 22 10.07 1.82 -16.62
CA ALA A 22 9.61 0.42 -16.63
C ALA A 22 8.55 0.10 -15.55
N LYS A 23 8.06 1.10 -14.80
CA LYS A 23 7.07 0.96 -13.71
C LYS A 23 7.44 -0.06 -12.62
N LYS A 24 8.72 -0.39 -12.45
CA LYS A 24 9.21 -1.24 -11.36
C LYS A 24 9.23 -0.50 -10.02
N ILE A 25 9.33 0.82 -10.06
CA ILE A 25 9.26 1.72 -8.90
C ILE A 25 8.24 2.83 -9.19
N ASP A 26 7.56 3.30 -8.16
CA ASP A 26 6.62 4.42 -8.26
C ASP A 26 7.33 5.78 -8.10
N LYS A 27 6.60 6.87 -8.37
CA LYS A 27 7.09 8.26 -8.28
C LYS A 27 7.64 8.62 -6.90
N HIS A 28 7.00 8.16 -5.82
CA HIS A 28 7.39 8.46 -4.45
C HIS A 28 8.66 7.71 -4.06
N ILE A 29 8.72 6.40 -4.36
CA ILE A 29 9.94 5.61 -4.16
C ILE A 29 11.11 6.19 -4.98
N TYR A 30 10.86 6.57 -6.23
CA TYR A 30 11.87 7.23 -7.07
C TYR A 30 12.41 8.50 -6.42
N HIS A 31 11.53 9.36 -5.90
CA HIS A 31 11.93 10.63 -5.31
C HIS A 31 12.81 10.43 -4.06
N SER A 32 12.41 9.56 -3.14
CA SER A 32 13.17 9.25 -1.94
C SER A 32 14.56 8.68 -2.27
N LEU A 33 14.62 7.70 -3.17
CA LEU A 33 15.90 7.11 -3.61
C LEU A 33 16.78 8.09 -4.37
N TYR A 34 16.19 9.00 -5.12
CA TYR A 34 16.94 10.05 -5.82
C TYR A 34 17.64 10.98 -4.83
N MET A 35 16.96 11.38 -3.75
CA MET A 35 17.56 12.22 -2.71
C MET A 35 18.64 11.48 -1.93
N LEU A 36 18.42 10.21 -1.58
CA LEU A 36 19.44 9.36 -0.93
C LEU A 36 20.66 9.15 -1.84
N ALA A 37 20.44 8.93 -3.14
CA ALA A 37 21.52 8.83 -4.12
C ALA A 37 22.30 10.14 -4.23
N LYS A 38 21.62 11.30 -4.27
CA LYS A 38 22.25 12.63 -4.25
C LYS A 38 23.07 12.84 -2.97
N GLY A 39 22.59 12.34 -1.83
CA GLY A 39 23.27 12.33 -0.53
C GLY A 39 24.37 11.28 -0.38
N ASN A 40 24.83 10.65 -1.47
CA ASN A 40 25.95 9.71 -1.49
C ASN A 40 25.75 8.40 -0.69
N GLN A 41 24.52 8.05 -0.30
CA GLN A 41 24.21 6.86 0.51
C GLN A 41 24.57 5.54 -0.19
N PHE A 42 24.40 5.45 -1.51
CA PHE A 42 24.60 4.19 -2.26
C PHE A 42 25.98 4.08 -2.90
N LYS A 43 26.90 3.29 -2.33
CA LYS A 43 28.28 3.13 -2.84
C LYS A 43 28.38 2.58 -4.26
N ASN A 44 27.52 1.63 -4.62
CA ASN A 44 27.49 1.00 -5.94
C ASN A 44 26.05 0.76 -6.40
N LYS A 45 25.86 0.34 -7.66
CA LYS A 45 24.51 0.07 -8.20
C LYS A 45 23.83 -1.12 -7.51
N SER A 46 24.59 -2.08 -7.00
CA SER A 46 24.05 -3.29 -6.36
C SER A 46 23.36 -2.97 -5.04
N VAL A 47 24.01 -2.15 -4.19
CA VAL A 47 23.42 -1.67 -2.93
C VAL A 47 22.13 -0.90 -3.20
N LEU A 48 22.08 -0.08 -4.26
CA LEU A 48 20.84 0.60 -4.64
C LEU A 48 19.73 -0.39 -5.03
N ILE A 49 20.06 -1.44 -5.80
CA ILE A 49 19.08 -2.46 -6.21
C ILE A 49 18.56 -3.24 -5.01
N GLU A 50 19.43 -3.61 -4.09
CA GLU A 50 19.09 -4.29 -2.84
C GLU A 50 18.11 -3.45 -2.02
N THR A 51 18.43 -2.17 -1.78
CA THR A 51 17.52 -1.25 -1.09
C THR A 51 16.18 -1.09 -1.81
N ILE A 52 16.16 -1.09 -3.15
CA ILE A 52 14.91 -1.05 -3.92
C ILE A 52 14.06 -2.29 -3.67
N HIS A 53 14.68 -3.47 -3.64
CA HIS A 53 13.98 -4.73 -3.38
C HIS A 53 13.39 -4.75 -1.96
N ASP A 54 14.16 -4.33 -0.97
CA ASP A 54 13.72 -4.30 0.42
C ASP A 54 12.55 -3.33 0.62
N MET A 55 12.68 -2.09 0.13
CA MET A 55 11.60 -1.11 0.24
C MET A 55 10.34 -1.54 -0.52
N LYS A 56 10.50 -2.18 -1.69
CA LYS A 56 9.35 -2.69 -2.44
C LYS A 56 8.67 -3.84 -1.68
N SER A 57 9.45 -4.73 -1.06
CA SER A 57 8.93 -5.81 -0.22
C SER A 57 8.15 -5.26 0.97
N ALA A 58 8.73 -4.30 1.70
CA ALA A 58 8.09 -3.63 2.84
C ALA A 58 6.76 -2.97 2.45
N LYS A 59 6.73 -2.21 1.35
CA LYS A 59 5.51 -1.56 0.86
C LYS A 59 4.44 -2.58 0.40
N THR A 60 4.87 -3.70 -0.15
CA THR A 60 3.94 -4.77 -0.54
C THR A 60 3.34 -5.43 0.71
N GLN A 61 4.16 -5.71 1.71
CA GLN A 61 3.70 -6.26 3.00
C GLN A 61 2.71 -5.31 3.69
N GLU A 62 3.04 -4.02 3.78
CA GLU A 62 2.16 -2.98 4.33
C GLU A 62 0.80 -2.98 3.62
N LYS A 63 0.79 -2.95 2.27
CA LYS A 63 -0.46 -3.00 1.49
C LYS A 63 -1.28 -4.26 1.78
N THR A 64 -0.64 -5.43 1.89
CA THR A 64 -1.36 -6.67 2.20
C THR A 64 -1.97 -6.67 3.60
N LEU A 65 -1.29 -6.08 4.59
CA LEU A 65 -1.81 -5.95 5.94
C LEU A 65 -2.99 -4.97 6.00
N GLU A 66 -2.90 -3.85 5.28
CA GLU A 66 -4.00 -2.89 5.16
C GLU A 66 -5.23 -3.52 4.50
N GLU A 67 -5.03 -4.25 3.39
CA GLU A 67 -6.10 -4.96 2.70
C GLU A 67 -6.78 -5.99 3.61
N GLN A 68 -6.00 -6.74 4.40
CA GLN A 68 -6.52 -7.67 5.40
C GLN A 68 -7.32 -6.95 6.50
N ALA A 69 -6.84 -5.81 6.99
CA ALA A 69 -7.52 -5.03 8.01
C ALA A 69 -8.85 -4.44 7.49
N VAL A 70 -8.86 -3.89 6.27
CA VAL A 70 -10.08 -3.39 5.61
C VAL A 70 -11.08 -4.52 5.38
N ALA A 71 -10.62 -5.68 4.90
CA ALA A 71 -11.49 -6.84 4.69
C ALA A 71 -12.12 -7.33 6.01
N LYS A 72 -11.35 -7.37 7.11
CA LYS A 72 -11.87 -7.71 8.44
C LYS A 72 -12.92 -6.69 8.92
N LYS A 73 -12.65 -5.39 8.77
CA LYS A 73 -13.58 -4.31 9.12
C LYS A 73 -14.88 -4.37 8.29
N ALA A 74 -14.77 -4.59 6.98
CA ALA A 74 -15.92 -4.72 6.09
C ALA A 74 -16.79 -5.93 6.46
N ARG A 75 -16.18 -7.08 6.75
CA ARG A 75 -16.91 -8.28 7.21
C ARG A 75 -17.63 -8.04 8.54
N ALA A 76 -16.99 -7.34 9.48
CA ALA A 76 -17.59 -6.99 10.77
C ALA A 76 -18.80 -6.04 10.58
N LYS A 77 -18.65 -5.00 9.75
CA LYS A 77 -19.74 -4.07 9.41
C LYS A 77 -20.93 -4.79 8.77
N ALA A 78 -20.67 -5.62 7.76
CA ALA A 78 -21.71 -6.40 7.09
C ALA A 78 -22.44 -7.36 8.04
N ARG A 79 -21.74 -7.94 9.04
CA ARG A 79 -22.36 -8.79 10.07
C ARG A 79 -23.29 -7.99 10.99
N LEU A 80 -22.87 -6.80 11.41
CA LEU A 80 -23.69 -5.91 12.24
C LEU A 80 -24.95 -5.45 11.49
N GLU A 81 -24.79 -5.03 10.23
CA GLU A 81 -25.91 -4.61 9.37
C GLU A 81 -26.91 -5.76 9.16
N ARG A 82 -26.44 -6.98 8.92
CA ARG A 82 -27.30 -8.18 8.82
C ARG A 82 -28.05 -8.47 10.12
N LYS A 83 -27.44 -8.26 11.28
CA LYS A 83 -28.11 -8.46 12.58
C LYS A 83 -29.18 -7.39 12.78
N ALA A 84 -28.85 -6.12 12.55
CA ALA A 84 -29.81 -5.02 12.65
C ALA A 84 -31.01 -5.22 11.71
N ALA A 85 -30.78 -5.64 10.46
CA ALA A 85 -31.86 -5.93 9.52
C ALA A 85 -32.76 -7.09 9.97
N ARG A 86 -32.19 -8.14 10.61
CA ARG A 86 -32.98 -9.24 11.18
C ARG A 86 -33.83 -8.82 12.36
N GLU A 87 -33.28 -8.01 13.28
CA GLU A 87 -34.03 -7.49 14.42
C GLU A 87 -35.14 -6.53 13.97
N ALA A 88 -34.85 -5.63 13.03
CA ALA A 88 -35.85 -4.73 12.45
C ALA A 88 -36.97 -5.51 11.76
N LYS A 89 -36.64 -6.56 11.00
CA LYS A 89 -37.65 -7.43 10.39
C LYS A 89 -38.51 -8.14 11.45
N LYS A 90 -37.90 -8.68 12.51
CA LYS A 90 -38.65 -9.30 13.60
C LYS A 90 -39.60 -8.32 14.30
N LEU A 91 -39.15 -7.09 14.55
CA LEU A 91 -40.01 -6.05 15.14
C LEU A 91 -41.20 -5.74 14.22
N ALA A 92 -40.94 -5.54 12.93
CA ALA A 92 -41.99 -5.28 11.94
C ALA A 92 -42.98 -6.43 11.80
N ASP A 93 -42.49 -7.68 11.79
CA ASP A 93 -43.33 -8.88 11.73
C ASP A 93 -44.20 -9.00 13.02
N ALA A 94 -43.67 -8.63 14.20
CA ALA A 94 -44.41 -8.63 15.46
C ALA A 94 -45.47 -7.50 15.53
N GLU A 95 -45.14 -6.30 15.03
CA GLU A 95 -46.09 -5.19 14.90
C GLU A 95 -47.23 -5.54 13.95
N ALA A 96 -46.93 -6.18 12.81
CA ALA A 96 -47.93 -6.64 11.85
C ALA A 96 -48.86 -7.73 12.44
N ALA A 97 -48.31 -8.66 13.23
CA ALA A 97 -49.11 -9.67 13.92
C ALA A 97 -50.07 -9.05 14.95
N ALA A 98 -49.60 -8.08 15.74
CA ALA A 98 -50.43 -7.37 16.73
C ALA A 98 -51.56 -6.56 16.09
N GLN A 99 -51.36 -6.04 14.88
CA GLN A 99 -52.39 -5.32 14.11
C GLN A 99 -53.43 -6.26 13.48
N SER A 100 -53.10 -7.52 13.24
CA SER A 100 -54.03 -8.51 12.68
C SER A 100 -54.98 -9.14 13.71
N GLU A 101 -54.70 -8.97 15.00
CA GLU A 101 -55.53 -9.46 16.11
C GLU A 101 -56.53 -8.40 16.64
N GLN A 102 -56.53 -7.18 16.09
CA GLN A 102 -57.54 -6.13 16.35
C GLN A 102 -58.61 -6.10 15.26
#